data_AF-A0A2I0VE07-F1
#
_entry.id   AF-A0A2I0VE07-F1
#
_cell.length_a   1.000
_cell.length_b   1.000
_cell.length_c   1.000
_cell.angle_alpha   90.00
_cell.angle_beta   90.00
_cell.angle_gamma   90.00
#
_symmetry.space_group_name_H-M   'P 1'
#
loop_
_entity.id
_entity.type
_entity.pdbx_description
1 polymer ?
#
loop_
_entity_poly.entity_id
_entity_poly.type
_entity_poly.pdbx_seq_one_letter_code
_entity_poly.pdbx_strand_id
1 'polypeptide(L)' 'MSLEEFSKKIEAISAMDHPNLVPLLAYYFSKNEKLLVYAYMPMGNLSSILHGKLLFFFLVSCAEFTVLL' A
#
# COMPACT_ATOMS: atom_id res chain seq x y z
N MET A 1 -11.03 8.82 -15.44
CA MET A 1 -11.40 7.50 -14.87
C MET A 1 -12.69 7.66 -14.08
N SER A 2 -13.79 7.13 -14.62
CA SER A 2 -15.11 7.13 -14.00
C SER A 2 -15.18 6.14 -12.83
N LEU A 3 -16.23 6.24 -12.00
CA LEU A 3 -16.50 5.28 -10.94
C LEU A 3 -16.61 3.85 -11.50
N GLU A 4 -17.25 3.68 -12.66
CA GLU A 4 -17.43 2.37 -13.30
C GLU A 4 -16.07 1.74 -13.69
N GLU A 5 -15.18 2.52 -14.31
CA GLU A 5 -13.86 2.03 -14.71
C GLU A 5 -13.00 1.68 -13.48
N PHE A 6 -13.13 2.46 -12.41
CA PHE A 6 -12.46 2.18 -11.15
C PHE A 6 -13.01 0.90 -10.52
N SER A 7 -14.34 0.78 -10.40
CA SER A 7 -15.00 -0.40 -9.82
C SER A 7 -14.63 -1.67 -10.56
N LYS A 8 -14.59 -1.64 -11.90
CA LYS A 8 -14.14 -2.79 -12.71
C LYS A 8 -12.71 -3.23 -12.39
N LYS A 9 -11.80 -2.28 -12.17
CA LYS A 9 -10.41 -2.60 -11.76
C LYS A 9 -10.37 -3.18 -10.35
N ILE A 10 -11.15 -2.64 -9.42
CA ILE A 10 -11.23 -3.17 -8.06
C ILE A 10 -11.81 -4.57 -8.05
N GLU A 11 -12.88 -4.82 -8.80
CA GLU A 11 -13.51 -6.14 -8.91
C GLU A 11 -12.50 -7.18 -9.41
N ALA A 12 -11.75 -6.86 -10.47
CA ALA A 12 -10.69 -7.72 -10.97
C ALA A 12 -9.58 -7.99 -9.94
N ILE A 13 -9.21 -6.99 -9.13
CA ILE A 13 -8.21 -7.14 -8.06
C ILE A 13 -8.76 -8.00 -6.92
N SER A 14 -10.01 -7.76 -6.51
CA SER A 14 -10.67 -8.49 -5.43
C SER A 14 -10.92 -9.97 -5.77
N ALA A 15 -11.07 -10.30 -7.05
CA ALA A 15 -11.24 -11.67 -7.52
C ALA A 15 -9.95 -12.49 -7.48
N MET A 16 -8.78 -11.85 -7.32
CA MET A 16 -7.50 -12.55 -7.21
C MET A 16 -7.25 -12.97 -5.74
N ASP A 17 -7.59 -14.21 -5.42
CA ASP A 17 -7.29 -14.83 -4.12
C ASP A 17 -6.12 -15.81 -4.25
N HIS A 18 -4.96 -15.44 -3.70
CA HIS A 18 -3.74 -16.25 -3.76
C HIS A 18 -2.85 -16.00 -2.53
N PRO A 19 -2.21 -17.02 -1.94
CA PRO A 19 -1.41 -16.89 -0.72
C PRO A 19 -0.23 -15.91 -0.80
N ASN A 20 0.26 -15.62 -2.01
CA ASN A 20 1.35 -14.67 -2.25
C ASN A 20 0.87 -13.27 -2.67
N LEU A 21 -0.44 -13.02 -2.69
CA LEU A 21 -1.02 -11.71 -2.95
C LEU A 21 -1.59 -11.14 -1.66
N VAL A 22 -1.36 -9.84 -1.45
CA VAL A 22 -1.92 -9.15 -0.30
C VAL A 22 -3.40 -8.86 -0.58
N PRO A 23 -4.33 -9.34 0.26
CA PRO A 23 -5.74 -9.13 0.02
C PRO A 23 -6.10 -7.63 0.14
N LEU A 24 -6.94 -7.17 -0.79
CA LEU A 24 -7.59 -5.87 -0.73
C LEU A 24 -8.77 -5.96 0.24
N LEU A 25 -8.74 -5.15 1.30
CA LEU A 25 -9.75 -5.16 2.36
C LEU A 25 -10.90 -4.19 2.08
N ALA A 26 -10.58 -3.02 1.54
CA ALA A 26 -11.55 -1.97 1.25
C ALA A 26 -11.00 -0.98 0.23
N TYR A 27 -11.89 -0.14 -0.31
CA TYR A 27 -11.53 0.98 -1.16
C TYR A 27 -12.40 2.20 -0.84
N TYR A 28 -11.89 3.38 -1.16
CA TYR A 28 -12.63 4.63 -1.13
C TYR A 28 -12.49 5.33 -2.48
N PHE A 29 -13.61 5.85 -2.98
CA PHE A 29 -13.64 6.59 -4.24
C PHE A 29 -14.35 7.92 -4.05
N SER A 30 -13.65 8.99 -4.40
CA SER A 30 -14.17 10.35 -4.49
C SER A 30 -13.72 10.99 -5.81
N LYS A 31 -14.28 12.17 -6.12
CA LYS A 31 -13.91 12.93 -7.32
C LYS A 31 -12.44 13.34 -7.31
N ASN A 32 -11.89 13.63 -6.13
CA ASN A 32 -10.54 14.17 -5.97
C ASN A 32 -9.53 13.11 -5.50
N GLU A 33 -10.01 12.04 -4.84
CA GLU A 33 -9.14 11.07 -4.17
C GLU A 33 -9.64 9.64 -4.35
N LYS A 34 -8.70 8.71 -4.38
CA LYS A 34 -8.94 7.27 -4.51
C LYS A 34 -7.97 6.54 -3.61
N LEU A 35 -8.50 5.75 -2.70
CA LEU A 35 -7.70 5.04 -1.70
C LEU A 35 -8.00 3.54 -1.76
N LEU A 36 -6.97 2.75 -1.52
CA LEU A 36 -7.04 1.30 -1.41
C LEU A 36 -6.48 0.88 -0.06
N VAL A 37 -7.21 0.01 0.63
CA VAL A 37 -6.84 -0.51 1.95
C VAL A 37 -6.47 -1.98 1.77
N TYR A 38 -5.21 -2.30 1.98
CA TYR A 38 -4.69 -3.67 1.92
C TYR A 38 -4.39 -4.21 3.32
N ALA A 39 -4.29 -5.52 3.45
CA ALA A 39 -3.71 -6.12 4.64
C ALA A 39 -2.27 -5.64 4.87
N TYR A 40 -1.91 -5.41 6.12
CA TYR A 40 -0.62 -4.88 6.48
C TYR A 40 0.51 -5.89 6.21
N MET A 41 1.59 -5.42 5.58
CA MET A 41 2.81 -6.20 5.34
C MET A 41 3.93 -5.72 6.28
N PRO A 42 4.26 -6.48 7.34
CA PRO A 42 5.24 -6.02 8.34
C PRO A 42 6.66 -5.88 7.80
N MET A 43 7.02 -6.65 6.76
CA MET A 43 8.37 -6.62 6.17
C MET A 43 8.53 -5.52 5.09
N GLY A 44 7.49 -4.72 4.84
CA GLY A 44 7.51 -3.69 3.81
C GLY A 44 7.58 -4.24 2.39
N ASN A 45 8.05 -3.43 1.45
CA ASN A 45 8.13 -3.83 0.03
C ASN A 45 9.41 -4.62 -0.28
N LEU A 46 9.29 -5.55 -1.24
CA LEU A 46 10.38 -6.44 -1.64
C LEU A 46 11.65 -5.70 -2.09
N SER A 47 11.52 -4.57 -2.78
CA SER A 47 12.67 -3.77 -3.23
C SER A 47 13.53 -3.27 -2.07
N SER A 48 12.89 -2.88 -0.96
CA SER A 48 13.60 -2.39 0.24
C SER A 48 14.37 -3.50 0.93
N ILE A 49 13.83 -4.73 0.89
CA ILE A 49 14.48 -5.93 1.42
C ILE A 49 15.68 -6.32 0.54
N LEU A 50 15.49 -6.39 -0.78
CA LEU A 50 16.51 -6.86 -1.73
C LEU A 50 17.67 -5.89 -1.90
N HIS A 51 17.40 -4.57 -1.92
CA HIS A 51 18.41 -3.55 -2.18
C HIS A 51 18.93 -2.85 -0.91
N GLY A 52 18.68 -3.42 0.28
CA GLY A 52 19.32 -2.97 1.52
C GLY A 52 18.97 -1.54 1.96
N LYS A 53 17.77 -1.05 1.61
CA LYS A 53 17.33 0.32 1.97
C LYS A 53 16.84 0.44 3.42
N LEU A 54 16.89 -0.65 4.19
CA LEU A 54 16.53 -0.67 5.61
C LEU A 54 17.27 0.43 6.39
N LEU A 55 18.57 0.63 6.14
CA LEU A 55 19.34 1.68 6.82
C LEU A 55 18.89 3.10 6.43
N PHE A 56 18.55 3.33 5.17
CA PHE A 56 18.11 4.65 4.69
C PHE A 56 16.69 5.00 5.18
N PHE A 57 15.77 4.05 5.21
CA PHE A 57 14.41 4.27 5.72
C PHE A 57 14.36 4.38 7.24
N PHE A 58 15.12 3.56 7.99
CA PHE A 58 15.17 3.68 9.45
C PHE A 58 15.76 5.03 9.89
N LEU A 59 16.82 5.52 9.24
CA LEU A 59 17.39 6.84 9.58
C LEU A 59 16.42 7.98 9.28
N VAL A 60 15.68 7.93 8.16
CA VAL A 60 14.69 8.95 7.81
C VAL A 60 13.48 8.90 8.76
N SER A 61 12.95 7.71 9.08
CA SER A 61 11.85 7.58 10.03
C SER A 61 12.25 8.01 11.45
N CYS A 62 13.49 7.72 11.88
CA CYS A 62 14.01 8.18 13.18
C CYS A 62 14.21 9.70 13.20
N ALA A 63 14.62 10.31 12.08
CA ALA A 63 14.72 11.76 11.95
C ALA A 63 13.34 12.45 12.00
N GLU A 64 12.32 11.87 11.35
CA GLU A 64 10.95 12.42 11.38
C GLU A 64 10.27 12.24 12.74
N PHE A 65 10.57 11.16 13.48
CA PHE A 65 10.08 10.99 14.86
C PHE A 65 10.81 11.85 15.90
N THR A 66 12.03 12.32 15.63
CA THR A 66 12.77 13.20 16.57
C THR A 66 12.25 14.63 16.58
N VAL A 67 11.54 15.09 15.54
CA VAL A 67 10.96 16.45 15.49
C VAL A 67 9.60 16.53 16.22
N LEU A 68 9.11 15.42 16.77
CA LEU A 68 7.85 15.33 17.51
C LEU A 68 8.04 15.05 19.01
N LEU A 69 9.25 15.24 19.56
CA LEU A 69 9.54 15.31 20.99
C LEU A 69 10.24 16.63 21.36
#